data_AF-A0A0U4CG00-F1
#
_entry.id   AF-A0A0U4CG00-F1
#
_cell.length_a   1.000
_cell.length_b   1.000
_cell.length_c   1.000
_cell.angle_alpha   90.00
_cell.angle_beta   90.00
_cell.angle_gamma   90.00
#
_symmetry.space_group_name_H-M   'P 1'
#
loop_
_entity.id
_entity.type
_entity.pdbx_description
1 polymer ?
#
loop_
_entity_poly.entity_id
_entity_poly.type
_entity_poly.pdbx_seq_one_letter_code
_entity_poly.pdbx_strand_id
1 'polypeptide(L)'
;MPRTATVTHVVGDADTAAALGSGDLAVLATPRLLAWLEEATCAALDLDEHRTSVGTRVEVEHVAASPVGATVTATADVTYEDGRLLRFRVAAHDAHGTIVAHGEVRRVVVDRERFLSRLPTP
;
A
#
# COMPACT_ATOMS: atom_id res chain seq x y z
N MET A 1 -20.33 -1.01 7.98
CA MET A 1 -19.76 -2.15 7.22
C MET A 1 -18.25 -2.01 7.23
N PRO A 2 -17.46 -3.10 7.21
CA PRO A 2 -16.02 -2.99 7.05
C PRO A 2 -15.72 -2.25 5.73
N ARG A 3 -14.83 -1.26 5.80
CA ARG A 3 -14.37 -0.53 4.61
C ARG A 3 -13.23 -1.36 4.00
N THR A 4 -13.46 -1.84 2.79
CA THR A 4 -12.51 -2.67 2.02
C THR A 4 -12.32 -2.03 0.66
N ALA A 5 -11.08 -2.00 0.18
CA ALA A 5 -10.77 -1.64 -1.20
C ALA A 5 -9.69 -2.53 -1.78
N THR A 6 -9.69 -2.59 -3.11
CA THR A 6 -8.77 -3.40 -3.89
C THR A 6 -8.24 -2.59 -5.06
N VAL A 7 -6.95 -2.75 -5.35
CA VAL A 7 -6.30 -2.24 -6.57
C VAL A 7 -5.56 -3.37 -7.25
N THR A 8 -5.51 -3.33 -8.58
CA THR A 8 -4.88 -4.38 -9.40
C THR A 8 -3.88 -3.76 -10.35
N HIS A 9 -2.70 -4.37 -10.40
CA HIS A 9 -1.60 -3.95 -11.26
C HIS A 9 -1.02 -5.14 -12.01
N VAL A 10 -0.37 -4.86 -13.14
CA VAL A 10 0.48 -5.81 -13.86
C VAL A 10 1.92 -5.39 -13.61
N VAL A 11 2.76 -6.34 -13.17
CA VAL A 11 4.17 -6.09 -12.90
C VAL A 11 4.88 -5.69 -14.20
N GLY A 12 5.39 -4.45 -14.26
CA GLY A 12 6.24 -3.96 -15.34
C GLY A 12 7.72 -3.96 -15.01
N ASP A 13 8.57 -3.58 -15.97
CA ASP A 13 10.02 -3.52 -15.75
C ASP A 13 10.40 -2.52 -14.64
N ALA A 14 9.67 -1.41 -14.55
CA ALA A 14 9.84 -0.37 -13.54
C ALA A 14 9.33 -0.77 -12.13
N ASP A 15 8.80 -1.98 -11.98
CA ASP A 15 8.30 -2.54 -10.71
C ASP A 15 9.30 -3.51 -10.09
N THR A 16 10.39 -3.82 -10.82
CA THR A 16 11.32 -4.88 -10.44
C THR A 16 12.27 -4.46 -9.31
N ALA A 17 12.76 -5.45 -8.55
CA ALA A 17 13.73 -5.23 -7.49
C ALA A 17 14.99 -4.52 -8.01
N ALA A 18 15.45 -4.89 -9.21
CA ALA A 18 16.53 -4.23 -9.93
C ALA A 18 16.23 -2.75 -10.23
N ALA A 19 15.03 -2.45 -10.77
CA ALA A 19 14.66 -1.08 -11.12
C ALA A 19 14.47 -0.16 -9.90
N LEU A 20 13.99 -0.69 -8.78
CA LEU A 20 13.79 0.08 -7.54
C LEU A 20 15.01 0.08 -6.61
N GLY A 21 16.09 -0.64 -6.95
CA GLY A 21 17.30 -0.72 -6.12
C GLY A 21 17.12 -1.49 -4.81
N SER A 22 16.09 -2.33 -4.70
CA SER A 22 15.84 -3.18 -3.52
C SER A 22 16.40 -4.60 -3.68
N GLY A 23 17.10 -4.86 -4.77
CA GLY A 23 17.70 -6.14 -5.14
C GLY A 23 18.19 -6.08 -6.59
N ASP A 24 18.56 -7.22 -7.16
CA ASP A 24 19.11 -7.34 -8.52
C ASP A 24 18.24 -8.19 -9.47
N LEU A 25 17.10 -8.68 -8.99
CA LEU A 25 16.21 -9.58 -9.73
C LEU A 25 15.14 -8.82 -10.54
N ALA A 26 14.80 -9.38 -11.71
CA ALA A 26 13.71 -8.94 -12.57
C ALA A 26 12.33 -9.51 -12.13
N VAL A 27 12.01 -9.34 -10.85
CA VAL A 27 10.73 -9.73 -10.23
C VAL A 27 10.19 -8.57 -9.40
N LEU A 28 8.90 -8.58 -9.12
CA LEU A 28 8.22 -7.55 -8.33
C LEU A 28 9.00 -7.23 -7.05
N ALA A 29 9.33 -5.94 -6.89
CA ALA A 29 10.03 -5.43 -5.73
C ALA A 29 9.10 -5.35 -4.51
N THR A 30 9.62 -5.67 -3.32
CA THR A 30 8.93 -5.36 -2.05
C THR A 30 8.50 -3.90 -1.92
N PRO A 31 9.33 -2.88 -2.24
CA PRO A 31 8.88 -1.48 -2.18
C PRO A 31 7.72 -1.17 -3.14
N ARG A 32 7.68 -1.79 -4.33
CA ARG A 32 6.56 -1.60 -5.26
C ARG A 32 5.28 -2.23 -4.71
N LEU A 33 5.39 -3.47 -4.22
CA LEU A 33 4.27 -4.16 -3.61
C LEU A 33 3.71 -3.39 -2.41
N LEU A 34 4.59 -2.83 -1.58
CA LEU A 34 4.20 -1.96 -0.48
C LEU A 34 3.42 -0.73 -0.96
N ALA A 35 3.85 -0.09 -2.05
CA ALA A 35 3.15 1.05 -2.62
C ALA A 35 1.72 0.68 -3.07
N TRP A 36 1.52 -0.49 -3.67
CA TRP A 36 0.19 -0.97 -4.06
C TRP A 36 -0.70 -1.31 -2.86
N LEU A 37 -0.13 -1.87 -1.78
CA LEU A 37 -0.85 -2.08 -0.53
C LEU A 37 -1.26 -0.73 0.10
N GLU A 38 -0.38 0.26 0.09
CA GLU A 38 -0.71 1.62 0.55
C GLU A 38 -1.79 2.27 -0.34
N GLU A 39 -1.75 2.08 -1.66
CA GLU A 39 -2.78 2.55 -2.58
C GLU A 39 -4.17 1.95 -2.23
N ALA A 40 -4.24 0.64 -1.97
CA ALA A 40 -5.47 0.00 -1.49
C ALA A 40 -5.96 0.62 -0.17
N THR A 41 -5.05 0.92 0.76
CA THR A 41 -5.43 1.57 2.03
C THR A 41 -5.97 2.99 1.83
N CYS A 42 -5.46 3.73 0.85
CA CYS A 42 -6.00 5.04 0.48
C CYS A 42 -7.38 4.91 -0.17
N ALA A 43 -7.56 3.95 -1.07
CA ALA A 43 -8.83 3.70 -1.76
C ALA A 43 -9.95 3.23 -0.81
N ALA A 44 -9.60 2.61 0.32
CA ALA A 44 -10.56 2.19 1.35
C ALA A 44 -11.09 3.37 2.21
N LEU A 45 -10.55 4.58 2.03
CA LEU A 45 -10.93 5.76 2.81
C LEU A 45 -11.83 6.71 2.03
N ASP A 46 -12.89 7.14 2.70
CA ASP A 46 -13.77 8.21 2.26
C ASP A 46 -13.53 9.43 3.17
N LEU A 47 -12.65 10.33 2.72
CA LEU A 47 -12.26 11.56 3.44
C LEU A 47 -12.66 12.76 2.60
N ASP A 48 -13.07 13.85 3.25
CA ASP A 48 -13.30 15.12 2.56
C ASP A 48 -12.02 15.71 1.97
N GLU A 49 -12.19 16.73 1.14
CA GLU A 49 -11.10 17.38 0.40
C GLU A 49 -10.04 18.03 1.30
N HIS A 50 -10.36 18.42 2.54
CA HIS A 50 -9.41 19.05 3.47
C HIS A 50 -8.57 18.01 4.23
N ARG A 51 -9.05 16.76 4.32
CA ARG A 51 -8.38 15.68 5.03
C ARG A 51 -7.69 14.72 4.08
N THR A 52 -6.53 14.21 4.50
CA THR A 52 -5.84 13.08 3.86
C THR A 52 -5.34 12.12 4.94
N SER A 53 -4.63 11.06 4.55
CA SER A 53 -3.98 10.18 5.50
C SER A 53 -2.54 9.87 5.09
N VAL A 54 -1.67 9.75 6.09
CA VAL A 54 -0.24 9.47 5.91
C VAL A 54 0.09 8.14 6.57
N GLY A 55 0.83 7.27 5.86
CA GLY A 55 1.37 6.02 6.42
C GLY A 55 2.38 6.32 7.54
N THR A 56 2.25 5.63 8.67
CA THR A 56 3.10 5.84 9.87
C THR A 56 3.77 4.57 10.37
N ARG A 57 3.29 3.41 9.95
CA ARG A 57 3.96 2.11 10.13
C ARG A 57 3.45 1.14 9.08
N VAL A 58 4.36 0.31 8.62
CA VAL A 58 4.08 -0.81 7.72
C VAL A 58 4.80 -2.04 8.27
N GLU A 59 4.14 -3.19 8.20
CA GLU A 59 4.70 -4.49 8.56
C GLU A 59 4.15 -5.49 7.57
N VAL A 60 4.99 -5.98 6.65
CA VAL A 60 4.58 -6.79 5.50
C VAL A 60 5.58 -7.92 5.28
N GLU A 61 5.04 -9.13 5.09
CA GLU A 61 5.79 -10.29 4.62
C GLU A 61 5.53 -10.48 3.12
N HIS A 62 6.58 -10.41 2.30
CA HIS A 62 6.54 -10.68 0.86
C HIS A 62 6.99 -12.12 0.63
N VAL A 63 6.02 -13.04 0.48
CA VAL A 63 6.22 -14.48 0.65
C VAL A 63 6.36 -15.25 -0.67
N ALA A 64 6.00 -14.65 -1.80
CA ALA A 64 6.16 -15.25 -3.12
C ALA A 64 6.63 -14.21 -4.15
N ALA A 65 7.51 -14.62 -5.06
CA ALA A 65 7.96 -13.76 -6.16
C ALA A 65 6.89 -13.67 -7.25
N SER A 66 6.77 -12.50 -7.89
CA SER A 66 5.93 -12.30 -9.08
C SER A 66 6.78 -11.83 -10.25
N PRO A 67 6.82 -12.55 -11.39
CA PRO A 67 7.59 -12.14 -12.56
C PRO A 67 6.95 -10.92 -13.27
N VAL A 68 7.72 -10.26 -14.12
CA VAL A 68 7.18 -9.24 -15.05
C VAL A 68 6.05 -9.85 -15.89
N GLY A 69 4.97 -9.09 -16.06
CA GLY A 69 3.74 -9.53 -16.72
C GLY A 69 2.72 -10.21 -15.80
N ALA A 70 3.07 -10.53 -14.55
CA ALA A 70 2.13 -11.09 -13.59
C ALA A 70 1.11 -10.03 -13.13
N THR A 71 -0.16 -10.44 -12.97
CA THR A 71 -1.18 -9.62 -12.33
C THR A 71 -1.15 -9.82 -10.83
N VAL A 72 -1.09 -8.72 -10.08
CA VAL A 72 -1.14 -8.71 -8.61
C VAL A 72 -2.28 -7.81 -8.14
N THR A 73 -3.09 -8.35 -7.24
CA THR A 73 -4.25 -7.66 -6.66
C THR A 73 -4.00 -7.42 -5.18
N ALA A 74 -3.88 -6.15 -4.80
CA ALA A 74 -3.67 -5.70 -3.43
C ALA A 74 -5.01 -5.28 -2.81
N THR A 75 -5.30 -5.78 -1.61
CA THR A 75 -6.54 -5.52 -0.87
C THR A 75 -6.20 -4.98 0.51
N ALA A 76 -7.00 -4.03 0.98
CA ALA A 76 -6.91 -3.46 2.31
C ALA A 76 -8.28 -3.45 3.00
N ASP A 77 -8.32 -3.95 4.23
CA ASP A 77 -9.49 -3.96 5.10
C ASP A 77 -9.21 -3.08 6.32
N VAL A 78 -10.07 -2.10 6.61
CA VAL A 78 -9.97 -1.32 7.85
C VAL A 78 -10.34 -2.21 9.03
N THR A 79 -9.38 -2.48 9.92
CA THR A 79 -9.56 -3.33 11.11
C THR A 79 -9.72 -2.52 12.40
N TYR A 80 -9.29 -1.26 12.40
CA TYR A 80 -9.40 -0.36 13.56
C TYR A 80 -9.44 1.10 13.13
N GLU A 81 -10.31 1.88 13.78
CA GLU A 81 -10.40 3.34 13.64
C GLU A 81 -10.65 3.96 15.02
N ASP A 82 -9.77 4.86 15.43
CA ASP A 82 -9.93 5.68 16.64
C ASP A 82 -9.47 7.11 16.37
N GLY A 83 -10.45 8.00 16.22
CA GLY A 83 -10.25 9.40 15.88
C GLY A 83 -9.47 9.56 14.56
N ARG A 84 -8.16 9.78 14.68
CA ARG A 84 -7.25 9.99 13.54
C ARG A 84 -6.46 8.74 13.17
N LEU A 85 -6.38 7.74 14.05
CA LEU A 85 -5.58 6.55 13.85
C LEU A 85 -6.38 5.47 13.13
N LEU A 86 -5.80 4.93 12.07
CA LEU A 86 -6.37 3.86 11.26
C LEU A 86 -5.39 2.68 11.19
N ARG A 87 -5.90 1.46 11.32
CA ARG A 87 -5.14 0.24 11.02
C ARG A 87 -5.85 -0.58 9.96
N PHE A 88 -5.04 -1.15 9.07
CA PHE A 88 -5.49 -1.93 7.94
C PHE A 88 -4.82 -3.28 7.97
N ARG A 89 -5.60 -4.36 7.81
CA ARG A 89 -5.04 -5.62 7.35
C ARG A 89 -4.91 -5.53 5.84
N VAL A 90 -3.75 -5.88 5.32
CA VAL A 90 -3.48 -5.83 3.88
C VAL A 90 -3.02 -7.19 3.37
N ALA A 91 -3.35 -7.50 2.12
CA ALA A 91 -2.90 -8.70 1.44
C ALA A 91 -2.75 -8.45 -0.06
N ALA A 92 -1.87 -9.19 -0.71
CA ALA A 92 -1.75 -9.22 -2.15
C ALA A 92 -1.80 -10.66 -2.66
N HIS A 93 -2.50 -10.86 -3.77
CA HIS A 93 -2.64 -12.15 -4.43
C HIS A 93 -2.29 -12.06 -5.91
N ASP A 94 -1.79 -13.16 -6.47
CA ASP A 94 -1.65 -13.31 -7.92
C ASP A 94 -3.01 -13.60 -8.59
N ALA A 95 -3.01 -13.76 -9.92
CA ALA A 95 -4.21 -14.08 -10.70
C ALA A 95 -4.84 -15.45 -10.37
N HIS A 96 -4.11 -16.33 -9.68
CA HIS A 96 -4.56 -17.66 -9.27
C HIS A 96 -5.06 -17.70 -7.82
N GLY A 97 -4.99 -16.57 -7.10
CA GLY A 97 -5.33 -16.47 -5.69
C GLY A 97 -4.20 -16.90 -4.74
N THR A 98 -2.98 -17.11 -5.24
CA THR A 98 -1.82 -17.38 -4.39
C THR A 98 -1.45 -16.11 -3.63
N ILE A 99 -1.19 -16.25 -2.33
CA ILE A 99 -0.74 -15.12 -1.51
C ILE A 99 0.68 -14.72 -1.90
N VAL A 100 0.82 -13.47 -2.32
CA VAL A 100 2.11 -12.83 -2.67
C VAL A 100 2.67 -12.10 -1.45
N ALA A 101 1.81 -11.40 -0.71
CA ALA A 101 2.18 -10.76 0.55
C ALA A 101 0.99 -10.58 1.49
N HIS A 102 1.29 -10.35 2.76
CA HIS A 102 0.30 -9.93 3.75
C HIS A 102 0.94 -9.13 4.87
N GLY A 103 0.12 -8.37 5.60
CA GLY A 103 0.62 -7.53 6.68
C GLY A 103 -0.39 -6.55 7.29
N GLU A 104 0.15 -5.55 7.98
CA GLU A 104 -0.59 -4.41 8.52
C GLU A 104 0.01 -3.09 8.02
N VAL A 105 -0.87 -2.14 7.69
CA VAL A 105 -0.52 -0.73 7.45
C VAL A 105 -1.25 0.13 8.46
N ARG A 106 -0.55 1.09 9.07
CA ARG A 106 -1.15 2.10 9.95
C ARG A 106 -1.07 3.47 9.31
N ARG A 107 -2.21 4.14 9.24
CA ARG A 107 -2.32 5.50 8.71
C ARG A 107 -2.83 6.46 9.77
N VAL A 108 -2.45 7.72 9.65
CA VAL A 108 -3.01 8.81 10.47
C VAL A 108 -3.70 9.81 9.56
N VAL A 109 -4.96 10.12 9.84
CA VAL A 109 -5.71 11.18 9.17
C VAL A 109 -5.19 12.55 9.62
N VAL A 110 -4.90 13.40 8.65
CA VAL A 110 -4.35 14.74 8.84
C VAL A 110 -5.13 15.76 8.01
N ASP A 111 -5.10 17.01 8.47
CA ASP A 111 -5.50 18.17 7.67
C ASP A 111 -4.37 18.51 6.69
N ARG A 112 -4.68 18.65 5.39
CA ARG A 112 -3.68 18.80 4.32
C ARG A 112 -2.84 20.07 4.48
N GLU A 113 -3.49 21.22 4.63
CA GLU A 113 -2.84 22.53 4.71
C GLU A 113 -1.97 22.64 5.97
N ARG A 114 -2.53 22.22 7.11
CA ARG A 114 -1.80 22.22 8.39
C ARG A 114 -0.65 21.21 8.39
N PHE A 115 -0.77 20.10 7.66
CA PHE A 115 0.32 19.14 7.54
C PHE A 115 1.47 19.71 6.70
N LEU A 116 1.17 20.29 5.54
CA LEU A 116 2.18 20.86 4.63
C LEU A 116 2.85 22.11 5.18
N SER A 117 2.13 22.97 5.91
CA SER A 117 2.71 24.18 6.54
C SER A 117 3.76 23.92 7.61
N ARG A 118 3.94 22.66 8.05
CA ARG A 118 4.99 22.26 9.00
C ARG A 118 6.30 21.85 8.31
N LEU A 119 6.30 21.68 6.99
CA LEU A 119 7.50 21.33 6.26
C LEU A 119 8.46 22.54 6.23
N PRO A 120 9.78 22.31 6.34
CA PRO A 120 10.75 23.36 6.10
C PRO A 120 10.56 23.95 4.70
N THR A 121 10.66 25.27 4.57
CA THR A 121 10.77 25.90 3.25
C THR A 121 12.09 25.46 2.61
N PRO A 122 12.09 25.07 1.32
CA PRO A 122 13.31 24.67 0.62
C PRO A 122 14.38 25.76 0.60
#